data_AF-A0A950MAE0-F1
#
_entry.id   AF-A0A950MAE0-F1
#
_cell.length_a   1.000
_cell.length_b   1.000
_cell.length_c   1.000
_cell.angle_alpha   90.00
_cell.angle_beta   90.00
_cell.angle_gamma   90.00
#
_symmetry.space_group_name_H-M   'P 1'
#
loop_
_entity.id
_entity.type
_entity.pdbx_description
1 polymer ?
#
loop_
_entity_poly.entity_id
_entity_poly.type
_entity_poly.pdbx_seq_one_letter_code
_entity_poly.pdbx_strand_id
1 'polypeptide(L)'
;MYDDFDVDGGCGIGMNDVVNTDAPQSSGLINMMISQPNKVACALLNRAASSSVEATEFGDQYPYCAGGYNSSPALGQDADGYYGGGSSTQPIRQASSNGTGLTDAQVLAGSDNPSRYYEAKIDRNSKIISVLMDAKYQTDTLDGLQATNMMNQINNGVSRFWSRPVMLDGETYAVNVNVAQDEKNGMPIRLAINDGSDYARSVNTDGSFLQPLLGAKVVYNPGYFNNNVDMANEDLQLVGAHEFGHPMLVNAVGTNYSFGHKGTSNDIGAITSGTPTLPSTGELDLMQYYNPSPSTHDAYLRTMANEDDVRRLIYISTRR
;
A
#
# COMPACT_ATOMS: atom_id res chain seq x y z
N MET A 1 -27.69 30.94 5.27
CA MET A 1 -27.93 30.37 3.94
C MET A 1 -26.56 30.32 3.28
N TYR A 2 -25.81 29.26 3.56
CA TYR A 2 -24.55 28.97 2.89
C TYR A 2 -24.65 27.49 2.54
N ASP A 3 -24.62 27.26 1.23
CA ASP A 3 -24.80 25.98 0.57
C ASP A 3 -23.61 25.05 0.84
N ASP A 4 -23.95 23.79 1.12
CA ASP A 4 -23.07 22.64 1.09
C ASP A 4 -22.46 22.48 -0.31
N PHE A 5 -21.14 22.58 -0.40
CA PHE A 5 -20.38 22.12 -1.56
C PHE A 5 -19.95 20.68 -1.29
N ASP A 6 -20.79 19.74 -1.69
CA ASP A 6 -20.40 18.34 -1.90
C ASP A 6 -19.55 18.27 -3.17
N VAL A 7 -18.27 17.94 -3.02
CA VAL A 7 -17.35 17.68 -4.12
C VAL A 7 -16.86 16.23 -3.97
N ASP A 8 -17.45 15.35 -4.77
CA ASP A 8 -17.23 13.89 -4.84
C ASP A 8 -15.83 13.50 -5.35
N GLY A 9 -14.77 13.89 -4.64
CA GLY A 9 -13.40 13.48 -4.94
C GLY A 9 -12.60 13.16 -3.69
N GLY A 10 -12.73 11.98 -3.11
CA GLY A 10 -11.79 11.54 -2.08
C GLY A 10 -11.82 10.05 -1.84
N CYS A 11 -10.78 9.55 -1.15
CA CYS A 11 -10.39 8.15 -0.93
C CYS A 11 -11.45 7.21 -0.31
N GLY A 12 -12.72 7.59 -0.21
CA GLY A 12 -13.79 6.61 -0.03
C GLY A 12 -14.05 5.96 -1.38
N ILE A 13 -14.00 4.63 -1.43
CA ILE A 13 -14.59 3.89 -2.56
C ILE A 13 -16.11 4.11 -2.48
N GLY A 14 -16.56 5.24 -3.00
CA GLY A 14 -17.97 5.62 -3.03
C GLY A 14 -18.70 4.75 -4.03
N MET A 15 -19.50 3.80 -3.55
CA MET A 15 -20.54 3.20 -4.38
C MET A 15 -21.68 4.20 -4.52
N ASN A 16 -21.87 4.73 -5.73
CA ASN A 16 -23.21 5.08 -6.20
C ASN A 16 -23.79 3.81 -6.82
N ASP A 17 -24.55 3.03 -6.06
CA ASP A 17 -25.47 2.07 -6.65
C ASP A 17 -26.85 2.17 -6.01
N VAL A 18 -27.80 2.49 -6.88
CA VAL A 18 -29.23 2.51 -6.67
C VAL A 18 -29.69 1.08 -6.43
N VAL A 19 -30.09 0.75 -5.21
CA VAL A 19 -30.95 -0.42 -4.96
C VAL A 19 -32.31 0.07 -4.48
N ASN A 20 -33.25 -0.10 -5.40
CA ASN A 20 -34.68 0.11 -5.27
C ASN A 20 -35.25 -0.69 -4.08
N THR A 21 -36.14 -0.03 -3.34
CA THR A 21 -36.88 -0.53 -2.19
C THR A 21 -37.79 -1.70 -2.55
N ASP A 22 -37.89 -2.72 -1.68
CA ASP A 22 -39.17 -3.13 -1.08
C ASP A 22 -39.08 -4.35 -0.11
N ALA A 23 -39.47 -4.07 1.15
CA ALA A 23 -40.18 -4.92 2.12
C ALA A 23 -39.46 -6.07 2.89
N PRO A 24 -40.01 -6.52 4.05
CA PRO A 24 -40.39 -5.72 5.23
C PRO A 24 -39.76 -6.25 6.55
N GLN A 25 -39.87 -5.44 7.59
CA GLN A 25 -39.37 -5.70 8.94
C GLN A 25 -40.06 -6.88 9.66
N SER A 26 -39.29 -7.61 10.47
CA SER A 26 -39.81 -8.34 11.62
C SER A 26 -38.91 -8.16 12.85
N SER A 27 -39.54 -7.63 13.89
CA SER A 27 -39.11 -7.45 15.27
C SER A 27 -38.64 -8.73 15.97
N GLY A 28 -37.59 -8.61 16.78
CA GLY A 28 -37.19 -9.60 17.78
C GLY A 28 -36.25 -9.00 18.83
N LEU A 29 -36.79 -8.71 20.01
CA LEU A 29 -36.09 -8.29 21.23
C LEU A 29 -35.38 -9.49 21.91
N ILE A 30 -34.54 -9.17 22.92
CA ILE A 30 -34.03 -10.00 24.04
C ILE A 30 -32.68 -10.72 23.73
N ASN A 31 -31.58 -10.70 24.52
CA ASN A 31 -31.33 -10.33 25.91
C ASN A 31 -29.89 -9.83 26.14
N MET A 32 -29.77 -8.99 27.15
CA MET A 32 -28.58 -8.54 27.85
C MET A 32 -28.04 -9.67 28.75
N MET A 33 -26.72 -9.95 28.76
CA MET A 33 -26.07 -10.49 29.95
C MET A 33 -24.63 -9.98 30.08
N ILE A 34 -24.44 -9.29 31.20
CA ILE A 34 -23.21 -8.75 31.76
C ILE A 34 -22.37 -9.90 32.33
N SER A 35 -21.09 -10.00 31.97
CA SER A 35 -20.05 -10.39 32.95
C SER A 35 -18.66 -9.92 32.50
N GLN A 36 -17.99 -9.21 33.39
CA GLN A 36 -16.55 -8.91 33.46
C GLN A 36 -16.17 -9.06 34.95
N PRO A 37 -14.89 -9.06 35.37
CA PRO A 37 -13.65 -9.34 34.63
C PRO A 37 -12.75 -10.36 35.37
N ASN A 38 -11.66 -10.82 34.75
CA ASN A 38 -10.48 -11.22 35.51
C ASN A 38 -9.18 -10.78 34.83
N LYS A 39 -8.30 -10.23 35.68
CA LYS A 39 -7.03 -9.55 35.44
C LYS A 39 -5.91 -10.54 35.07
N VAL A 40 -5.04 -10.22 34.11
CA VAL A 40 -3.59 -10.56 34.07
C VAL A 40 -2.91 -9.53 33.14
N ALA A 41 -2.28 -8.48 33.67
CA ALA A 41 -0.85 -8.32 34.00
C ALA A 41 0.06 -7.97 32.82
N CYS A 42 0.65 -6.77 32.89
CA CYS A 42 1.79 -6.32 32.11
C CYS A 42 3.01 -7.22 32.30
N ALA A 43 3.71 -7.54 31.22
CA ALA A 43 5.14 -7.85 31.26
C ALA A 43 5.83 -7.36 29.96
N LEU A 44 6.57 -6.27 30.10
CA LEU A 44 7.71 -5.92 29.26
C LEU A 44 8.78 -7.01 29.41
N LEU A 45 9.37 -7.48 28.29
CA LEU A 45 10.75 -7.96 28.27
C LEU A 45 11.29 -8.07 26.84
N ASN A 46 12.23 -7.19 26.53
CA ASN A 46 13.22 -7.35 25.46
C ASN A 46 14.20 -8.47 25.83
N ARG A 47 14.45 -9.42 24.93
CA ARG A 47 15.83 -9.86 24.57
C ARG A 47 15.84 -10.81 23.38
N ALA A 48 16.72 -10.48 22.43
CA ALA A 48 17.20 -11.36 21.38
C ALA A 48 17.97 -12.56 21.96
N ALA A 49 17.76 -13.74 21.38
CA ALA A 49 18.79 -14.77 21.25
C ALA A 49 18.39 -15.75 20.15
N SER A 50 19.32 -15.97 19.24
CA SER A 50 19.37 -17.03 18.24
C SER A 50 19.24 -18.43 18.84
N SER A 51 18.46 -19.29 18.19
CA SER A 51 18.76 -20.73 18.16
C SER A 51 18.15 -21.37 16.92
N SER A 52 19.04 -21.92 16.10
CA SER A 52 18.79 -22.99 15.15
C SER A 52 18.08 -24.20 15.79
N VAL A 53 17.23 -24.88 15.03
CA VAL A 53 17.22 -26.35 14.79
C VAL A 53 15.78 -26.85 14.50
N GLU A 54 15.72 -27.64 13.42
CA GLU A 54 14.75 -28.68 13.04
C GLU A 54 13.40 -28.32 12.42
N ALA A 55 13.40 -28.53 11.09
CA ALA A 55 12.25 -28.87 10.28
C ALA A 55 11.52 -30.11 10.83
N THR A 56 10.19 -30.02 10.86
CA THR A 56 9.32 -31.19 10.79
C THR A 56 8.18 -30.90 9.82
N GLU A 57 7.96 -31.89 8.96
CA GLU A 57 7.06 -31.94 7.82
C GLU A 57 5.59 -31.85 8.22
N PHE A 58 4.83 -31.01 7.54
CA PHE A 58 3.41 -31.15 7.17
C PHE A 58 3.26 -30.15 6.01
N GLY A 59 3.00 -30.51 4.77
CA GLY A 59 1.98 -31.43 4.27
C GLY A 59 1.23 -30.63 3.19
N ASP A 60 1.33 -31.10 1.96
CA ASP A 60 0.90 -30.45 0.72
C ASP A 60 -0.53 -29.90 0.74
N GLN A 61 -0.74 -28.77 0.04
CA GLN A 61 -1.78 -28.57 -0.98
C GLN A 61 -1.83 -27.09 -1.40
N TYR A 62 -1.28 -26.74 -2.57
CA TYR A 62 -1.91 -25.85 -3.57
C TYR A 62 -1.11 -25.97 -4.90
N PRO A 63 -1.77 -26.24 -6.05
CA PRO A 63 -1.09 -26.58 -7.28
C PRO A 63 -0.56 -25.37 -8.05
N TYR A 64 0.65 -25.53 -8.58
CA TYR A 64 1.27 -24.73 -9.64
C TYR A 64 0.37 -24.64 -10.88
N CYS A 65 0.21 -23.44 -11.43
CA CYS A 65 -0.11 -23.25 -12.84
C CYS A 65 1.10 -22.62 -13.54
N ALA A 66 1.99 -23.50 -14.02
CA ALA A 66 2.94 -23.18 -15.06
C ALA A 66 2.24 -23.29 -16.42
N GLY A 67 2.11 -22.17 -17.13
CA GLY A 67 1.61 -22.13 -18.50
C GLY A 67 2.61 -21.36 -19.37
N GLY A 68 3.49 -22.09 -20.05
CA GLY A 68 4.39 -21.53 -21.04
C GLY A 68 3.67 -21.17 -22.34
N TYR A 69 4.09 -20.07 -22.97
CA TYR A 69 3.88 -19.85 -24.39
C TYR A 69 5.20 -19.49 -25.06
N ASN A 70 5.72 -20.48 -25.79
CA ASN A 70 6.65 -20.31 -26.89
C ASN A 70 5.87 -19.75 -28.08
N SER A 71 6.33 -18.65 -28.67
CA SER A 71 6.27 -18.47 -30.12
C SER A 71 7.32 -17.47 -30.58
N SER A 72 8.39 -18.01 -31.18
CA SER A 72 9.21 -17.27 -32.14
C SER A 72 8.39 -16.93 -33.39
N PRO A 73 8.74 -15.85 -34.11
CA PRO A 73 8.69 -15.87 -35.56
C PRO A 73 10.10 -16.05 -36.12
N ALA A 74 10.16 -16.94 -37.10
CA ALA A 74 11.34 -17.27 -37.88
C ALA A 74 11.84 -16.08 -38.71
N LEU A 75 13.17 -16.03 -38.83
CA LEU A 75 13.93 -15.24 -39.79
C LEU A 75 13.70 -15.77 -41.21
N GLY A 76 13.34 -14.88 -42.14
CA GLY A 76 13.51 -15.06 -43.58
C GLY A 76 14.77 -14.31 -44.02
N GLN A 77 15.67 -15.02 -44.70
CA GLN A 77 16.90 -14.53 -45.31
C GLN A 77 16.63 -13.85 -46.65
N ASP A 78 17.47 -12.87 -47.00
CA ASP A 78 18.17 -12.66 -48.29
C ASP A 78 18.62 -11.18 -48.35
N ALA A 79 19.89 -10.87 -48.08
CA ALA A 79 21.03 -10.83 -49.02
C ALA A 79 21.16 -9.46 -49.75
N ASP A 80 22.13 -8.64 -49.32
CA ASP A 80 23.22 -8.14 -50.17
C ASP A 80 24.18 -7.25 -49.35
N GLY A 81 25.48 -7.49 -49.55
CA GLY A 81 26.55 -7.02 -48.65
C GLY A 81 27.21 -5.69 -49.01
N TYR A 82 28.09 -5.21 -48.13
CA TYR A 82 29.34 -4.53 -48.50
C TYR A 82 30.31 -4.41 -47.31
N TYR A 83 31.61 -4.45 -47.61
CA TYR A 83 32.79 -4.44 -46.73
C TYR A 83 32.95 -3.20 -45.83
N GLY A 84 33.54 -3.37 -44.64
CA GLY A 84 34.19 -2.28 -43.91
C GLY A 84 34.57 -2.61 -42.46
N GLY A 85 35.84 -2.90 -42.20
CA GLY A 85 36.38 -3.13 -40.86
C GLY A 85 36.43 -1.84 -40.03
N GLY A 86 36.11 -1.96 -38.74
CA GLY A 86 36.20 -0.87 -37.77
C GLY A 86 36.12 -1.40 -36.34
N SER A 87 37.25 -1.35 -35.64
CA SER A 87 37.31 -1.49 -34.19
C SER A 87 36.43 -0.40 -33.55
N SER A 88 35.30 -0.79 -32.97
CA SER A 88 34.40 0.10 -32.25
C SER A 88 34.11 -0.50 -30.88
N THR A 89 34.63 0.15 -29.86
CA THR A 89 34.21 0.03 -28.46
C THR A 89 32.70 -0.13 -28.37
N GLN A 90 32.26 -1.21 -27.71
CA GLN A 90 30.85 -1.44 -27.38
C GLN A 90 30.30 -0.20 -26.66
N PRO A 91 29.14 0.34 -27.09
CA PRO A 91 28.51 1.41 -26.32
C PRO A 91 28.10 0.82 -24.97
N ILE A 92 28.57 1.44 -23.89
CA ILE A 92 28.06 1.24 -22.54
C ILE A 92 26.54 1.38 -22.66
N ARG A 93 25.80 0.29 -22.40
CA ARG A 93 24.35 0.34 -22.29
C ARG A 93 24.03 1.42 -21.28
N GLN A 94 23.46 2.54 -21.74
CA GLN A 94 22.85 3.51 -20.86
C GLN A 94 21.85 2.76 -19.99
N ALA A 95 22.05 2.80 -18.67
CA ALA A 95 21.09 2.30 -17.71
C ALA A 95 19.73 2.91 -18.07
N SER A 96 18.74 2.08 -18.36
CA SER A 96 17.39 2.56 -18.64
C SER A 96 16.91 3.33 -17.42
N SER A 97 16.66 4.62 -17.57
CA SER A 97 15.94 5.39 -16.58
C SER A 97 14.53 4.80 -16.49
N ASN A 98 14.22 4.11 -15.40
CA ASN A 98 12.87 3.64 -15.11
C ASN A 98 11.95 4.84 -14.85
N GLY A 99 10.62 4.65 -14.85
CA GLY A 99 9.63 5.72 -14.65
C GLY A 99 9.78 6.50 -13.32
N THR A 100 10.61 5.99 -12.41
CA THR A 100 11.09 6.67 -11.20
C THR A 100 12.02 7.87 -11.41
N GLY A 101 12.79 7.89 -12.51
CA GLY A 101 14.01 8.70 -12.61
C GLY A 101 15.19 8.19 -11.76
N LEU A 102 15.04 7.04 -11.09
CA LEU A 102 16.08 6.39 -10.28
C LEU A 102 16.69 5.22 -11.04
N THR A 103 18.02 5.22 -11.15
CA THR A 103 18.78 4.05 -11.61
C THR A 103 18.76 2.94 -10.57
N ASP A 104 18.94 1.68 -11.00
CA ASP A 104 19.03 0.52 -10.09
C ASP A 104 20.15 0.70 -9.05
N ALA A 105 21.30 1.24 -9.49
CA ALA A 105 22.41 1.59 -8.62
C ALA A 105 22.02 2.60 -7.53
N GLN A 106 21.22 3.63 -7.85
CA GLN A 106 20.71 4.57 -6.86
C GLN A 106 19.75 3.89 -5.88
N VAL A 107 18.82 3.06 -6.38
CA VAL A 107 17.88 2.33 -5.51
C VAL A 107 18.63 1.43 -4.52
N LEU A 108 19.69 0.76 -4.97
CA LEU A 108 20.50 -0.12 -4.11
C LEU A 108 21.45 0.65 -3.17
N ALA A 109 21.98 1.80 -3.59
CA ALA A 109 22.83 2.65 -2.75
C ALA A 109 22.02 3.34 -1.66
N GLY A 110 20.84 3.86 -2.01
CA GLY A 110 19.98 4.66 -1.13
C GLY A 110 20.19 6.16 -1.29
N SER A 111 19.33 6.92 -0.63
CA SER A 111 19.39 8.39 -0.57
C SER A 111 20.48 8.86 0.39
N ASP A 112 21.13 9.97 0.06
CA ASP A 112 22.03 10.69 0.98
C ASP A 112 21.26 11.30 2.18
N ASN A 113 19.95 11.53 2.00
CA ASN A 113 19.03 12.03 3.02
C ASN A 113 17.85 11.06 3.15
N PRO A 114 18.05 9.89 3.78
CA PRO A 114 16.97 8.92 3.96
C PRO A 114 15.93 9.44 4.97
N SER A 115 14.69 8.98 4.81
CA SER A 115 13.66 9.17 5.82
C SER A 115 13.92 8.26 7.02
N ARG A 116 13.80 8.81 8.22
CA ARG A 116 13.97 8.05 9.47
C ARG A 116 12.87 7.01 9.74
N TYR A 117 11.75 7.07 9.01
CA TYR A 117 10.61 6.18 9.23
C TYR A 117 10.74 4.85 8.51
N TYR A 118 11.76 4.71 7.64
CA TYR A 118 11.93 3.53 6.81
C TYR A 118 13.36 2.99 6.94
N GLU A 119 13.47 1.69 7.16
CA GLU A 119 14.74 0.96 7.22
C GLU A 119 14.72 -0.13 6.16
N ALA A 120 15.78 -0.26 5.37
CA ALA A 120 15.92 -1.31 4.38
C ALA A 120 17.19 -2.13 4.60
N LYS A 121 17.01 -3.45 4.64
CA LYS A 121 18.08 -4.45 4.64
C LYS A 121 18.08 -5.19 3.30
N ILE A 122 19.21 -5.16 2.61
CA ILE A 122 19.37 -5.77 1.28
C ILE A 122 20.28 -6.99 1.40
N ASP A 123 19.73 -8.17 1.15
CA ASP A 123 20.50 -9.40 0.96
C ASP A 123 20.65 -9.70 -0.53
N ARG A 124 21.83 -9.38 -1.06
CA ARG A 124 22.17 -9.57 -2.47
C ARG A 124 22.35 -11.03 -2.88
N ASN A 125 22.57 -11.93 -1.93
CA ASN A 125 22.77 -13.35 -2.20
C ASN A 125 21.43 -14.06 -2.34
N SER A 126 20.51 -13.83 -1.39
CA SER A 126 19.16 -14.41 -1.42
C SER A 126 18.18 -13.62 -2.29
N LYS A 127 18.57 -12.44 -2.79
CA LYS A 127 17.73 -11.52 -3.55
C LYS A 127 16.49 -11.08 -2.76
N ILE A 128 16.68 -10.79 -1.48
CA ILE A 128 15.62 -10.32 -0.58
C ILE A 128 15.92 -8.91 -0.12
N ILE A 129 14.92 -8.04 -0.20
CA ILE A 129 14.94 -6.72 0.42
C ILE A 129 13.86 -6.70 1.49
N SER A 130 14.26 -6.54 2.75
CA SER A 130 13.33 -6.34 3.85
C SER A 130 13.24 -4.86 4.15
N VAL A 131 12.03 -4.30 4.12
CA VAL A 131 11.77 -2.91 4.50
C VAL A 131 10.91 -2.90 5.76
N LEU A 132 11.35 -2.14 6.76
CA LEU A 132 10.59 -1.87 7.97
C LEU A 132 10.07 -0.42 7.90
N MET A 133 8.77 -0.23 8.13
CA MET A 133 8.13 1.07 8.29
C MET A 133 7.79 1.28 9.76
N ASP A 134 8.37 2.29 10.39
CA ASP A 134 8.10 2.60 11.79
C ASP A 134 6.88 3.51 11.92
N ALA A 135 5.88 3.04 12.67
CA ALA A 135 4.64 3.76 12.94
C ALA A 135 4.47 4.05 14.43
N LYS A 136 3.92 5.22 14.74
CA LYS A 136 3.46 5.61 16.06
C LYS A 136 1.93 5.75 16.02
N TYR A 137 1.23 4.76 16.53
CA TYR A 137 -0.22 4.77 16.53
C TYR A 137 -0.78 5.62 17.68
N GLN A 138 -1.61 6.59 17.34
CA GLN A 138 -2.33 7.43 18.30
C GLN A 138 -3.75 6.87 18.43
N THR A 139 -4.03 6.32 19.60
CA THR A 139 -5.22 5.49 19.89
C THR A 139 -6.06 6.06 21.01
N ASP A 140 -5.90 7.35 21.33
CA ASP A 140 -6.48 8.02 22.51
C ASP A 140 -8.01 7.92 22.60
N THR A 141 -8.69 7.66 21.49
CA THR A 141 -10.16 7.55 21.40
C THR A 141 -10.67 6.11 21.34
N LEU A 142 -9.77 5.13 21.37
CA LEU A 142 -10.08 3.71 21.17
C LEU A 142 -9.85 2.91 22.45
N ASP A 143 -10.65 1.87 22.65
CA ASP A 143 -10.30 0.84 23.62
C ASP A 143 -9.13 -0.04 23.12
N GLY A 144 -8.54 -0.82 24.02
CA GLY A 144 -7.36 -1.62 23.69
C GLY A 144 -7.59 -2.69 22.62
N LEU A 145 -8.80 -3.25 22.53
CA LEU A 145 -9.15 -4.26 21.52
C LEU A 145 -9.37 -3.60 20.16
N GLN A 146 -10.12 -2.49 20.13
CA GLN A 146 -10.33 -1.67 18.94
C GLN A 146 -8.98 -1.21 18.36
N ALA A 147 -8.12 -0.64 19.20
CA ALA A 147 -6.78 -0.21 18.82
C ALA A 147 -5.97 -1.38 18.23
N THR A 148 -5.91 -2.51 18.93
CA THR A 148 -5.14 -3.70 18.49
C THR A 148 -5.65 -4.22 17.14
N ASN A 149 -6.96 -4.34 16.98
CA ASN A 149 -7.56 -4.82 15.74
C ASN A 149 -7.24 -3.89 14.57
N MET A 150 -7.45 -2.58 14.74
CA MET A 150 -7.16 -1.61 13.69
C MET A 150 -5.67 -1.60 13.31
N MET A 151 -4.77 -1.61 14.30
CA MET A 151 -3.31 -1.67 14.05
C MET A 151 -2.94 -2.93 13.27
N ASN A 152 -3.50 -4.08 13.63
CA ASN A 152 -3.24 -5.34 12.93
C ASN A 152 -3.74 -5.31 11.48
N GLN A 153 -4.96 -4.79 11.25
CA GLN A 153 -5.48 -4.65 9.88
C GLN A 153 -4.61 -3.71 9.07
N ILE A 154 -4.29 -2.52 9.56
CA ILE A 154 -3.44 -1.56 8.84
C ILE A 154 -2.07 -2.17 8.55
N ASN A 155 -1.43 -2.82 9.53
CA ASN A 155 -0.14 -3.49 9.34
C ASN A 155 -0.22 -4.58 8.27
N ASN A 156 -1.27 -5.41 8.28
CA ASN A 156 -1.50 -6.44 7.26
C ASN A 156 -1.69 -5.83 5.88
N GLY A 157 -2.46 -4.75 5.78
CA GLY A 157 -2.65 -4.00 4.54
C GLY A 157 -1.33 -3.46 4.00
N VAL A 158 -0.56 -2.75 4.83
CA VAL A 158 0.76 -2.22 4.43
C VAL A 158 1.68 -3.34 3.97
N SER A 159 1.81 -4.40 4.77
CA SER A 159 2.63 -5.56 4.42
C SER A 159 2.21 -6.22 3.12
N ARG A 160 0.90 -6.33 2.86
CA ARG A 160 0.38 -6.94 1.64
C ARG A 160 0.61 -6.05 0.42
N PHE A 161 0.18 -4.80 0.49
CA PHE A 161 0.09 -3.93 -0.68
C PHE A 161 1.42 -3.27 -1.05
N TRP A 162 2.38 -3.18 -0.14
CA TRP A 162 3.71 -2.64 -0.43
C TRP A 162 4.78 -3.72 -0.70
N SER A 163 4.49 -5.00 -0.45
CA SER A 163 5.40 -6.11 -0.75
C SER A 163 5.19 -6.64 -2.16
N ARG A 164 6.24 -6.61 -2.97
CA ARG A 164 6.22 -7.16 -4.33
C ARG A 164 7.63 -7.47 -4.82
N PRO A 165 7.79 -8.29 -5.87
CA PRO A 165 9.04 -8.34 -6.60
C PRO A 165 9.36 -7.00 -7.28
N VAL A 166 10.64 -6.66 -7.32
CA VAL A 166 11.19 -5.52 -8.09
C VAL A 166 12.40 -5.97 -8.89
N MET A 167 12.55 -5.44 -10.11
CA MET A 167 13.71 -5.70 -10.96
C MET A 167 14.83 -4.71 -10.63
N LEU A 168 16.02 -5.18 -10.26
CA LEU A 168 17.19 -4.35 -9.96
C LEU A 168 18.47 -5.01 -10.50
N ASP A 169 19.23 -4.28 -11.33
CA ASP A 169 20.44 -4.75 -11.99
C ASP A 169 20.22 -6.04 -12.81
N GLY A 170 19.03 -6.16 -13.43
CA GLY A 170 18.64 -7.34 -14.21
C GLY A 170 18.25 -8.57 -13.37
N GLU A 171 18.20 -8.45 -12.04
CA GLU A 171 17.81 -9.51 -11.11
C GLU A 171 16.49 -9.16 -10.43
N THR A 172 15.66 -10.17 -10.15
CA THR A 172 14.42 -9.97 -9.39
C THR A 172 14.68 -10.09 -7.90
N TYR A 173 14.38 -9.04 -7.14
CA TYR A 173 14.42 -9.05 -5.69
C TYR A 173 13.01 -9.19 -5.12
N ALA A 174 12.82 -10.10 -4.17
CA ALA A 174 11.60 -10.14 -3.37
C ALA A 174 11.65 -9.03 -2.30
N VAL A 175 10.75 -8.06 -2.39
CA VAL A 175 10.63 -6.98 -1.40
C VAL A 175 9.54 -7.34 -0.40
N ASN A 176 9.91 -7.43 0.87
CA ASN A 176 9.01 -7.71 1.98
C ASN A 176 8.94 -6.48 2.89
N VAL A 177 7.76 -5.88 2.96
CA VAL A 177 7.48 -4.70 3.78
C VAL A 177 6.76 -5.13 5.06
N ASN A 178 7.20 -4.60 6.19
CA ASN A 178 6.56 -4.80 7.49
C ASN A 178 6.44 -3.48 8.23
N VAL A 179 5.49 -3.41 9.15
CA VAL A 179 5.33 -2.27 10.05
C VAL A 179 5.82 -2.63 11.45
N ALA A 180 6.64 -1.78 12.05
CA ALA A 180 6.98 -1.85 13.46
C ALA A 180 6.35 -0.68 14.22
N GLN A 181 6.03 -0.92 15.49
CA GLN A 181 5.60 0.15 16.39
C GLN A 181 6.82 0.81 17.03
N ASP A 182 6.98 2.12 16.81
CA ASP A 182 7.94 2.96 17.53
C ASP A 182 7.21 4.17 18.14
N GLU A 183 6.89 4.05 19.43
CA GLU A 183 6.20 5.08 20.22
C GLU A 183 6.95 6.41 20.32
N LYS A 184 8.26 6.42 20.03
CA LYS A 184 9.10 7.60 20.17
C LYS A 184 9.33 8.29 18.84
N ASN A 185 9.72 7.54 17.81
CA ASN A 185 10.15 8.12 16.53
C ASN A 185 9.36 7.62 15.32
N GLY A 186 8.33 6.80 15.51
CA GLY A 186 7.50 6.31 14.41
C GLY A 186 6.71 7.43 13.72
N MET A 187 6.33 7.15 12.47
CA MET A 187 5.44 8.01 11.69
C MET A 187 4.10 8.13 12.42
N PRO A 188 3.59 9.34 12.71
CA PRO A 188 2.35 9.50 13.47
C PRO A 188 1.13 9.03 12.67
N ILE A 189 0.40 8.05 13.19
CA ILE A 189 -0.82 7.51 12.59
C ILE A 189 -1.97 7.61 13.60
N ARG A 190 -2.92 8.51 13.36
CA ARG A 190 -4.13 8.65 14.19
C ARG A 190 -5.18 7.66 13.75
N LEU A 191 -5.76 6.95 14.70
CA LEU A 191 -6.83 6.00 14.46
C LEU A 191 -8.17 6.54 14.96
N ALA A 192 -9.22 6.33 14.18
CA ALA A 192 -10.60 6.67 14.56
C ALA A 192 -11.58 5.62 14.02
N ILE A 193 -12.72 5.49 14.68
CA ILE A 193 -13.83 4.65 14.23
C ILE A 193 -15.01 5.55 13.88
N ASN A 194 -15.69 5.22 12.78
CA ASN A 194 -16.95 5.79 12.37
C ASN A 194 -18.03 4.70 12.29
N ASP A 195 -18.92 4.71 13.29
CA ASP A 195 -20.05 3.79 13.38
C ASP A 195 -21.30 4.30 12.61
N GLY A 196 -21.21 5.49 12.01
CA GLY A 196 -22.28 6.07 11.19
C GLY A 196 -22.41 5.38 9.82
N SER A 197 -23.58 5.52 9.20
CA SER A 197 -23.85 5.03 7.84
C SER A 197 -23.13 5.82 6.75
N ASP A 198 -22.70 7.04 7.05
CA ASP A 198 -21.99 7.89 6.10
C ASP A 198 -20.50 7.58 6.14
N TYR A 199 -19.83 7.49 4.99
CA TYR A 199 -18.41 7.20 4.93
C TYR A 199 -17.58 8.36 5.49
N ALA A 200 -16.75 8.11 6.49
CA ALA A 200 -15.80 9.07 7.01
C ALA A 200 -14.41 8.84 6.40
N ARG A 201 -13.85 9.91 5.82
CA ARG A 201 -12.59 9.84 5.07
C ARG A 201 -11.36 9.77 5.98
N SER A 202 -10.42 8.93 5.59
CA SER A 202 -9.01 9.03 6.01
C SER A 202 -8.31 10.18 5.29
N VAL A 203 -7.29 10.77 5.92
CA VAL A 203 -6.58 11.94 5.39
C VAL A 203 -5.13 12.01 5.87
N ASN A 204 -4.23 12.46 4.98
CA ASN A 204 -2.87 12.89 5.29
C ASN A 204 -2.72 14.42 5.48
N THR A 205 -3.82 15.13 5.71
CA THR A 205 -3.80 16.56 6.06
C THR A 205 -4.54 16.81 7.37
N ASP A 206 -4.12 17.80 8.14
CA ASP A 206 -4.92 18.35 9.25
C ASP A 206 -6.01 19.30 8.72
N GLY A 207 -6.57 19.00 7.53
CA GLY A 207 -7.45 19.92 6.80
C GLY A 207 -6.71 21.05 6.07
N SER A 208 -5.37 21.02 6.01
CA SER A 208 -4.55 22.00 5.28
C SER A 208 -3.65 21.30 4.26
N PHE A 209 -3.92 21.54 2.98
CA PHE A 209 -3.10 21.07 1.86
C PHE A 209 -1.69 21.69 1.83
N LEU A 210 -1.54 22.91 2.37
CA LEU A 210 -0.28 23.65 2.38
C LEU A 210 0.74 23.08 3.38
N GLN A 211 0.31 22.20 4.28
CA GLN A 211 1.15 21.55 5.28
C GLN A 211 0.77 20.06 5.36
N PRO A 212 1.24 19.23 4.42
CA PRO A 212 1.01 17.80 4.49
C PRO A 212 1.52 17.28 5.84
N LEU A 213 0.72 16.44 6.49
CA LEU A 213 1.15 15.81 7.72
C LEU A 213 2.33 14.89 7.40
N LEU A 214 3.29 14.81 8.32
CA LEU A 214 4.32 13.78 8.29
C LEU A 214 3.75 12.37 8.61
N GLY A 215 2.44 12.15 8.45
CA GLY A 215 1.70 10.98 8.90
C GLY A 215 0.26 10.96 8.37
N ALA A 216 -0.62 10.23 9.04
CA ALA A 216 -2.00 9.99 8.55
C ALA A 216 -3.04 10.03 9.68
N LYS A 217 -4.30 10.29 9.32
CA LYS A 217 -5.48 9.87 10.08
C LYS A 217 -6.17 8.77 9.29
N VAL A 218 -6.28 7.59 9.87
CA VAL A 218 -6.95 6.43 9.28
C VAL A 218 -8.26 6.17 10.03
N VAL A 219 -9.36 6.11 9.29
CA VAL A 219 -10.71 5.89 9.82
C VAL A 219 -11.19 4.50 9.44
N TYR A 220 -11.65 3.73 10.43
CA TYR A 220 -12.38 2.47 10.23
C TYR A 220 -13.88 2.78 10.12
N ASN A 221 -14.53 2.30 9.06
CA ASN A 221 -15.91 2.66 8.71
C ASN A 221 -16.90 1.47 8.77
N PRO A 222 -17.04 0.75 9.90
CA PRO A 222 -17.93 -0.40 9.97
C PRO A 222 -19.40 -0.04 9.71
N GLY A 223 -19.84 1.15 10.15
CA GLY A 223 -21.23 1.60 9.96
C GLY A 223 -21.61 1.79 8.49
N TYR A 224 -20.71 2.33 7.67
CA TYR A 224 -20.90 2.49 6.23
C TYR A 224 -21.17 1.15 5.53
N PHE A 225 -20.46 0.10 5.96
CA PHE A 225 -20.62 -1.24 5.42
C PHE A 225 -21.75 -2.04 6.09
N ASN A 226 -22.71 -1.37 6.75
CA ASN A 226 -23.80 -2.02 7.51
C ASN A 226 -23.28 -3.07 8.52
N ASN A 227 -22.11 -2.80 9.13
CA ASN A 227 -21.38 -3.70 10.02
C ASN A 227 -20.92 -5.03 9.37
N ASN A 228 -20.80 -5.09 8.05
CA ASN A 228 -20.05 -6.15 7.37
C ASN A 228 -18.56 -6.00 7.68
N VAL A 229 -18.10 -6.80 8.65
CA VAL A 229 -16.73 -6.76 9.18
C VAL A 229 -15.69 -7.08 8.11
N ASP A 230 -15.99 -7.99 7.18
CA ASP A 230 -15.03 -8.38 6.15
C ASP A 230 -14.78 -7.22 5.19
N MET A 231 -15.84 -6.60 4.66
CA MET A 231 -15.70 -5.43 3.78
C MET A 231 -15.07 -4.23 4.48
N ALA A 232 -15.44 -3.97 5.74
CA ALA A 232 -14.87 -2.88 6.50
C ALA A 232 -13.37 -3.09 6.78
N ASN A 233 -12.95 -4.34 7.02
CA ASN A 233 -11.54 -4.69 7.19
C ASN A 233 -10.77 -4.60 5.86
N GLU A 234 -11.35 -5.06 4.75
CA GLU A 234 -10.76 -4.91 3.41
C GLU A 234 -10.50 -3.43 3.08
N ASP A 235 -11.49 -2.57 3.34
CA ASP A 235 -11.37 -1.11 3.19
C ASP A 235 -10.27 -0.54 4.10
N LEU A 236 -10.28 -0.90 5.39
CA LEU A 236 -9.27 -0.42 6.35
C LEU A 236 -7.85 -0.82 5.95
N GLN A 237 -7.65 -2.05 5.46
CA GLN A 237 -6.35 -2.51 4.98
C GLN A 237 -5.88 -1.70 3.78
N LEU A 238 -6.77 -1.51 2.80
CA LEU A 238 -6.47 -0.79 1.56
C LEU A 238 -6.17 0.68 1.83
N VAL A 239 -7.08 1.36 2.53
CA VAL A 239 -6.95 2.77 2.89
C VAL A 239 -5.75 2.97 3.81
N GLY A 240 -5.57 2.13 4.83
CA GLY A 240 -4.39 2.19 5.69
C GLY A 240 -3.07 2.14 4.90
N ALA A 241 -2.97 1.23 3.92
CA ALA A 241 -1.78 1.14 3.07
C ALA A 241 -1.60 2.35 2.15
N HIS A 242 -2.70 2.90 1.61
CA HIS A 242 -2.70 4.10 0.78
C HIS A 242 -2.21 5.32 1.58
N GLU A 243 -2.73 5.53 2.78
CA GLU A 243 -2.37 6.67 3.64
C GLU A 243 -0.93 6.58 4.16
N PHE A 244 -0.37 5.38 4.30
CA PHE A 244 1.08 5.18 4.55
C PHE A 244 1.93 5.57 3.34
N GLY A 245 1.41 5.38 2.13
CA GLY A 245 2.06 5.73 0.88
C GLY A 245 2.28 7.23 0.71
N HIS A 246 1.38 8.05 1.23
CA HIS A 246 1.45 9.50 1.02
C HIS A 246 2.69 10.16 1.62
N PRO A 247 3.00 10.04 2.92
CA PRO A 247 4.23 10.60 3.50
C PRO A 247 5.50 10.01 2.87
N MET A 248 5.45 8.74 2.48
CA MET A 248 6.54 8.07 1.78
C MET A 248 6.82 8.75 0.43
N LEU A 249 5.79 8.94 -0.40
CA LEU A 249 5.93 9.57 -1.71
C LEU A 249 6.26 11.06 -1.63
N VAL A 250 5.76 11.78 -0.62
CA VAL A 250 6.19 13.17 -0.36
C VAL A 250 7.69 13.22 -0.16
N ASN A 251 8.25 12.34 0.66
CA ASN A 251 9.69 12.29 0.92
C ASN A 251 10.51 11.85 -0.30
N ALA A 252 9.97 10.96 -1.13
CA ALA A 252 10.69 10.42 -2.28
C ALA A 252 10.67 11.30 -3.53
N VAL A 253 9.53 11.92 -3.83
CA VAL A 253 9.29 12.58 -5.13
C VAL A 253 8.47 13.87 -5.02
N GLY A 254 7.86 14.14 -3.86
CA GLY A 254 7.22 15.42 -3.54
C GLY A 254 5.69 15.37 -3.51
N THR A 255 5.11 16.45 -3.00
CA THR A 255 3.68 16.56 -2.69
C THR A 255 2.78 16.35 -3.90
N ASN A 256 3.07 16.97 -5.05
CA ASN A 256 2.19 16.90 -6.22
C ASN A 256 2.04 15.46 -6.76
N TYR A 257 3.10 14.66 -6.71
CA TYR A 257 3.02 13.26 -7.12
C TYR A 257 2.19 12.44 -6.13
N SER A 258 2.40 12.69 -4.84
CA SER A 258 1.72 11.99 -3.75
C SER A 258 0.23 12.35 -3.69
N PHE A 259 -0.12 13.61 -3.46
CA PHE A 259 -1.49 14.10 -3.26
C PHE A 259 -2.28 14.27 -4.56
N GLY A 260 -1.59 14.45 -5.69
CA GLY A 260 -2.22 14.39 -7.01
C GLY A 260 -2.50 12.96 -7.49
N HIS A 261 -2.25 11.92 -6.67
CA HIS A 261 -2.47 10.51 -7.02
C HIS A 261 -1.92 10.17 -8.42
N LYS A 262 -0.65 10.54 -8.68
CA LYS A 262 0.02 10.39 -9.98
C LYS A 262 -0.69 11.12 -11.14
N GLY A 263 -1.31 12.25 -10.85
CA GLY A 263 -2.06 13.08 -11.80
C GLY A 263 -3.52 12.66 -12.00
N THR A 264 -4.00 11.66 -11.28
CA THR A 264 -5.43 11.24 -11.33
C THR A 264 -6.32 12.03 -10.39
N SER A 265 -5.74 12.83 -9.51
CA SER A 265 -6.39 13.92 -8.82
C SER A 265 -5.57 15.20 -8.95
N ASN A 266 -6.18 16.33 -8.64
CA ASN A 266 -5.40 17.48 -8.21
C ASN A 266 -5.07 17.35 -6.72
N ASP A 267 -4.19 18.22 -6.24
CA ASP A 267 -3.69 18.09 -4.87
C ASP A 267 -4.74 18.37 -3.78
N ILE A 268 -5.94 18.82 -4.16
CA ILE A 268 -7.11 18.99 -3.27
C ILE A 268 -8.12 17.83 -3.37
N GLY A 269 -7.78 16.76 -4.08
CA GLY A 269 -8.55 15.51 -4.16
C GLY A 269 -9.55 15.42 -5.30
N ALA A 270 -9.73 16.47 -6.10
CA ALA A 270 -10.67 16.43 -7.23
C ALA A 270 -10.11 15.57 -8.37
N ILE A 271 -10.90 14.62 -8.84
CA ILE A 271 -10.60 13.73 -9.98
C ILE A 271 -10.32 14.58 -11.22
N THR A 272 -9.27 14.24 -11.97
CA THR A 272 -8.90 14.98 -13.19
C THR A 272 -9.44 14.28 -14.44
N SER A 273 -9.41 14.97 -15.58
CA SER A 273 -9.67 14.32 -16.88
C SER A 273 -8.62 13.28 -17.26
N GLY A 274 -7.49 13.21 -16.52
CA GLY A 274 -6.42 12.23 -16.71
C GLY A 274 -6.64 10.93 -15.94
N THR A 275 -7.71 10.83 -15.14
CA THR A 275 -8.04 9.61 -14.40
C THR A 275 -8.36 8.48 -15.37
N PRO A 276 -7.62 7.36 -15.31
CA PRO A 276 -7.83 6.24 -16.22
C PRO A 276 -9.17 5.57 -15.96
N THR A 277 -9.71 4.96 -17.01
CA THR A 277 -10.81 4.03 -16.86
C THR A 277 -10.36 2.82 -16.05
N LEU A 278 -11.21 2.34 -15.14
CA LEU A 278 -10.96 1.11 -14.40
C LEU A 278 -10.75 -0.06 -15.39
N PRO A 279 -9.56 -0.70 -15.41
CA PRO A 279 -9.35 -1.86 -16.25
C PRO A 279 -10.22 -3.03 -15.75
N SER A 280 -10.78 -3.80 -16.68
CA SER A 280 -11.63 -4.96 -16.35
C SER A 280 -10.86 -6.12 -15.70
N THR A 281 -9.54 -6.17 -15.88
CA THR A 281 -8.64 -7.21 -15.34
C THR A 281 -7.26 -6.62 -15.06
N GLY A 282 -6.49 -7.28 -14.20
CA GLY A 282 -5.10 -6.89 -13.90
C GLY A 282 -4.95 -6.06 -12.63
N GLU A 283 -3.69 -5.77 -12.28
CA GLU A 283 -3.29 -5.02 -11.10
C GLU A 283 -3.81 -3.57 -11.13
N LEU A 284 -4.21 -3.06 -9.97
CA LEU A 284 -4.57 -1.66 -9.76
C LEU A 284 -3.47 -1.00 -8.93
N ASP A 285 -3.09 0.21 -9.29
CA ASP A 285 -2.04 0.96 -8.60
C ASP A 285 -2.58 1.55 -7.30
N LEU A 286 -1.97 1.19 -6.17
CA LEU A 286 -2.41 1.60 -4.84
C LEU A 286 -2.57 3.11 -4.69
N MET A 287 -1.73 3.90 -5.35
CA MET A 287 -1.69 5.36 -5.17
C MET A 287 -2.45 6.10 -6.28
N GLN A 288 -3.23 5.40 -7.09
CA GLN A 288 -3.94 5.95 -8.24
C GLN A 288 -5.46 5.82 -8.10
N TYR A 289 -6.19 6.83 -8.57
CA TYR A 289 -7.64 6.76 -8.72
C TYR A 289 -8.06 6.23 -10.09
N TYR A 290 -9.24 5.63 -10.14
CA TYR A 290 -9.86 5.07 -11.35
C TYR A 290 -11.30 5.58 -11.50
N ASN A 291 -11.79 5.64 -12.74
CA ASN A 291 -13.17 6.04 -13.04
C ASN A 291 -13.89 5.02 -13.95
N PRO A 292 -15.00 4.39 -13.52
CA PRO A 292 -15.55 4.45 -12.17
C PRO A 292 -14.58 3.85 -11.14
N SER A 293 -14.79 4.15 -9.86
CA SER A 293 -14.04 3.51 -8.78
C SER A 293 -14.32 1.99 -8.77
N PRO A 294 -13.32 1.13 -8.50
CA PRO A 294 -13.54 -0.29 -8.28
C PRO A 294 -14.43 -0.51 -7.06
N SER A 295 -15.10 -1.67 -6.93
CA SER A 295 -15.72 -2.04 -5.66
C SER A 295 -14.65 -2.28 -4.58
N THR A 296 -15.00 -2.18 -3.30
CA THR A 296 -14.07 -2.43 -2.19
C THR A 296 -13.37 -3.78 -2.32
N HIS A 297 -14.15 -4.83 -2.63
CA HIS A 297 -13.60 -6.19 -2.76
C HIS A 297 -12.69 -6.32 -3.99
N ASP A 298 -13.07 -5.76 -5.14
CA ASP A 298 -12.25 -5.81 -6.35
C ASP A 298 -10.94 -5.03 -6.18
N ALA A 299 -11.02 -3.84 -5.57
CA ALA A 299 -9.86 -3.05 -5.17
C ALA A 299 -8.96 -3.84 -4.22
N TYR A 300 -9.53 -4.40 -3.16
CA TYR A 300 -8.77 -5.19 -2.20
C TYR A 300 -8.03 -6.34 -2.87
N LEU A 301 -8.64 -7.07 -3.82
CA LEU A 301 -7.99 -8.20 -4.48
C LEU A 301 -6.89 -7.79 -5.46
N ARG A 302 -7.08 -6.69 -6.19
CA ARG A 302 -6.27 -6.35 -7.36
C ARG A 302 -5.23 -5.25 -7.10
N THR A 303 -5.35 -4.54 -5.99
CA THR A 303 -4.48 -3.41 -5.71
C THR A 303 -3.09 -3.86 -5.24
N MET A 304 -2.06 -3.16 -5.71
CA MET A 304 -0.68 -3.30 -5.27
C MET A 304 0.04 -1.96 -5.47
N ALA A 305 1.05 -1.66 -4.64
CA ALA A 305 1.95 -0.56 -4.89
C ALA A 305 2.70 -0.78 -6.20
N ASN A 306 2.78 0.28 -7.00
CA ASN A 306 3.55 0.26 -8.24
C ASN A 306 5.02 -0.06 -7.94
N GLU A 307 5.68 -0.84 -8.82
CA GLU A 307 7.10 -1.15 -8.70
C GLU A 307 7.95 0.11 -8.52
N ASP A 308 7.65 1.18 -9.25
CA ASP A 308 8.36 2.45 -9.15
C ASP A 308 8.22 3.10 -7.76
N ASP A 309 7.07 2.95 -7.10
CA ASP A 309 6.88 3.48 -5.75
C ASP A 309 7.60 2.62 -4.69
N VAL A 310 7.64 1.30 -4.88
CA VAL A 310 8.40 0.39 -4.01
C VAL A 310 9.90 0.64 -4.15
N ARG A 311 10.39 0.91 -5.37
CA ARG A 311 11.78 1.33 -5.61
C ARG A 311 12.10 2.65 -4.92
N ARG A 312 11.19 3.62 -4.94
CA ARG A 312 11.31 4.89 -4.21
C ARG A 312 11.36 4.69 -2.71
N LEU A 313 10.49 3.83 -2.16
CA LEU A 313 10.53 3.41 -0.76
C LEU A 313 11.92 2.87 -0.39
N ILE A 314 12.43 1.89 -1.14
CA ILE A 314 13.77 1.31 -0.91
C ILE A 314 14.86 2.39 -0.97
N TYR A 315 14.77 3.33 -1.91
CA TYR A 315 15.71 4.42 -2.07
C TYR A 315 15.75 5.36 -0.86
N ILE A 316 14.59 5.77 -0.34
CA ILE A 316 14.52 6.70 0.80
C ILE A 316 14.69 6.02 2.16
N SER A 317 14.76 4.69 2.22
CA SER A 317 15.03 3.98 3.46
C SER A 317 16.47 4.14 3.92
N THR A 318 16.65 4.24 5.23
CA THR A 318 17.96 4.09 5.87
C THR A 318 18.55 2.71 5.59
N ARG A 319 19.88 2.60 5.66
CA ARG A 319 20.61 1.35 5.42
C ARG A 319 21.06 0.72 6.73
N ARG A 320 20.99 -0.60 6.78
CA ARG A 320 21.54 -1.43 7.84
C ARG A 320 22.36 -2.59 7.31
#